data_AF-A0A2H9SQ10-F1
#
_entry.id   AF-A0A2H9SQ10-F1
#
_cell.length_a   1.000
_cell.length_b   1.000
_cell.length_c   1.000
_cell.angle_alpha   90.00
_cell.angle_beta   90.00
_cell.angle_gamma   90.00
#
_symmetry.space_group_name_H-M   'P 1'
#
loop_
_entity.id
_entity.type
_entity.pdbx_description
1 polymer ?
#
loop_
_entity_poly.entity_id
_entity_poly.type
_entity_poly.pdbx_seq_one_letter_code
_entity_poly.pdbx_strand_id
1 'polypeptide(L)'
;MGLLTAIKVFFKAFKDPEGAQQFLEPSKETLKQLPAAAESDPSHLRLLSILQRTGRLVDFLQEDISTFDDAQVGAAVRKIHEDCQKTLEDLVAIRPLMEENEGAKVQIPAGYDPSAIKLVGNLQGTPPFSGILIHRGWKAHKKSLPKKTDKHLDEVLCPAEVEISNKN
;
A
#
# COMPACT_ATOMS: atom_id res chain seq x y z
N MET A 1 48.19 -6.31 2.41
CA MET A 1 47.73 -7.63 1.93
C MET A 1 46.98 -7.61 0.59
N GLY A 2 46.41 -6.48 0.13
CA GLY A 2 45.61 -6.45 -1.11
C GLY A 2 46.39 -6.48 -2.43
N LEU A 3 47.48 -5.70 -2.55
CA LEU A 3 48.17 -5.51 -3.85
C LEU A 3 48.90 -6.76 -4.35
N LEU A 4 49.62 -7.46 -3.47
CA LEU A 4 50.32 -8.70 -3.82
C LEU A 4 49.34 -9.82 -4.23
N THR A 5 48.14 -9.84 -3.64
CA THR A 5 47.09 -10.79 -3.98
C THR A 5 46.49 -10.47 -5.34
N ALA A 6 46.21 -9.21 -5.63
CA ALA A 6 45.71 -8.77 -6.94
C ALA A 6 46.69 -9.10 -8.08
N ILE A 7 47.98 -8.86 -7.88
CA ILE A 7 49.03 -9.18 -8.87
C ILE A 7 49.11 -10.69 -9.11
N LYS A 8 49.05 -11.50 -8.05
CA LYS A 8 49.07 -12.98 -8.17
C LYS A 8 47.84 -13.51 -8.92
N VAL A 9 46.66 -12.95 -8.66
CA VAL A 9 45.42 -13.32 -9.37
C VAL A 9 45.49 -12.91 -10.84
N PHE A 10 46.01 -11.72 -11.14
CA PHE A 10 46.21 -11.25 -12.51
C PHE A 10 47.13 -12.17 -13.33
N PHE A 11 48.31 -12.54 -12.79
CA PHE A 11 49.21 -13.46 -13.49
C PHE A 11 48.66 -14.88 -13.59
N LYS A 12 47.84 -15.31 -12.64
CA LYS A 12 47.15 -16.61 -12.69
C LYS A 12 46.10 -16.63 -13.79
N ALA A 13 45.29 -15.57 -13.91
CA ALA A 13 44.31 -15.41 -14.98
C ALA A 13 44.96 -15.30 -16.37
N PHE A 14 46.15 -14.69 -16.46
CA PHE A 14 46.90 -14.60 -17.72
C PHE A 14 47.46 -15.96 -18.18
N LYS A 15 47.82 -16.86 -17.27
CA LYS A 15 48.32 -18.21 -17.59
C LYS A 15 47.22 -19.23 -17.87
N ASP A 16 46.02 -19.00 -17.35
CA ASP A 16 44.86 -19.88 -17.50
C ASP A 16 43.61 -19.05 -17.86
N PRO A 17 43.48 -18.67 -19.15
CA PRO A 17 42.38 -17.84 -19.61
C PRO A 17 41.02 -18.56 -19.57
N GLU A 18 40.99 -19.89 -19.69
CA GLU A 18 39.75 -20.68 -19.57
C GLU A 18 39.27 -20.72 -18.11
N GLY A 19 40.16 -20.96 -17.15
CA GLY A 19 39.82 -20.85 -15.72
C GLY A 19 39.43 -19.43 -15.30
N ALA A 20 39.96 -18.40 -15.97
CA ALA A 20 39.60 -17.00 -15.73
C ALA A 20 38.18 -16.65 -16.22
N GLN A 21 37.70 -17.27 -17.31
CA GLN A 21 36.33 -17.09 -17.80
C GLN A 21 35.30 -17.54 -16.76
N GLN A 22 35.61 -18.59 -15.99
CA GLN A 22 34.75 -19.06 -14.90
C GLN A 22 34.58 -18.04 -13.74
N PHE A 23 35.49 -17.07 -13.61
CA PHE A 23 35.35 -15.94 -12.67
C PHE A 23 34.57 -14.75 -13.26
N LEU A 24 34.52 -14.62 -14.59
CA LEU A 24 33.78 -13.59 -15.30
C LEU A 24 32.32 -13.98 -15.52
N GLU A 25 32.04 -15.28 -15.60
CA GLU A 25 30.70 -15.81 -15.62
C GLU A 25 30.10 -15.79 -14.20
N PRO A 26 29.00 -15.07 -13.96
CA PRO A 26 28.32 -15.14 -12.67
C PRO A 26 27.89 -16.59 -12.43
N SER A 27 28.30 -17.16 -11.30
CA SER A 27 27.94 -18.54 -10.98
C SER A 27 26.42 -18.70 -10.96
N LYS A 28 25.91 -19.88 -11.34
CA LYS A 28 24.48 -20.20 -11.22
C LYS A 28 23.94 -19.99 -9.80
N GLU A 29 24.80 -20.03 -8.78
CA GLU A 29 24.43 -19.73 -7.39
C GLU A 29 24.20 -18.23 -7.17
N THR A 30 25.00 -17.34 -7.78
CA THR A 30 24.79 -15.89 -7.74
C THR A 30 23.49 -15.48 -8.44
N LEU A 31 23.13 -16.15 -9.55
CA LEU A 31 21.85 -15.91 -10.25
C LEU A 31 20.63 -16.40 -9.46
N LYS A 32 20.79 -17.42 -8.61
CA LYS A 32 19.73 -17.94 -7.73
C LYS A 32 19.45 -17.05 -6.52
N GLN A 33 20.35 -16.10 -6.24
CA GLN A 33 20.28 -15.15 -5.13
C GLN A 33 19.78 -13.76 -5.53
N LEU A 34 19.44 -13.51 -6.81
CA LEU A 34 18.56 -12.38 -7.09
C LEU A 34 17.25 -12.65 -6.34
N PRO A 35 16.79 -11.76 -5.45
CA PRO A 35 15.44 -11.89 -4.92
C PRO A 35 14.51 -11.96 -6.13
N ALA A 36 13.76 -13.06 -6.25
CA ALA A 36 12.69 -13.15 -7.22
C ALA A 36 11.90 -11.84 -7.09
N ALA A 37 11.76 -11.08 -8.19
CA ALA A 37 11.04 -9.82 -8.18
C ALA A 37 9.75 -10.05 -7.40
N ALA A 38 9.57 -9.31 -6.30
CA ALA A 38 8.51 -9.56 -5.34
C ALA A 38 7.20 -9.72 -6.13
N GLU A 39 6.58 -10.90 -6.07
CA GLU A 39 5.27 -11.11 -6.69
C GLU A 39 4.37 -9.97 -6.16
N SER A 40 3.92 -9.09 -7.05
CA SER A 40 3.14 -7.91 -6.65
C SER A 40 1.84 -8.37 -6.00
N ASP A 41 1.54 -7.94 -4.78
CA ASP A 41 0.26 -8.23 -4.13
C ASP A 41 -0.83 -7.27 -4.67
N PRO A 42 -1.81 -7.75 -5.46
CA PRO A 42 -2.88 -6.91 -6.00
C PRO A 42 -4.00 -6.64 -4.98
N SER A 43 -3.78 -6.89 -3.68
CA SER A 43 -4.78 -6.69 -2.63
C SER A 43 -5.43 -5.30 -2.65
N HIS A 44 -4.67 -4.26 -2.97
CA HIS A 44 -5.17 -2.89 -3.11
C HIS A 44 -6.19 -2.74 -4.25
N LEU A 45 -5.91 -3.28 -5.44
CA LEU A 45 -6.84 -3.30 -6.58
C LEU A 45 -8.10 -4.10 -6.26
N ARG A 46 -7.95 -5.22 -5.54
CA ARG A 46 -9.09 -6.04 -5.13
C ARG A 46 -10.01 -5.31 -4.16
N LEU A 47 -9.47 -4.61 -3.16
CA LEU A 47 -10.28 -3.78 -2.27
C LEU A 47 -11.04 -2.71 -3.07
N LEU A 48 -10.37 -2.06 -4.02
CA LEU A 48 -10.97 -1.04 -4.86
C LEU A 48 -12.08 -1.60 -5.76
N SER A 49 -11.89 -2.77 -6.36
CA SER A 49 -12.92 -3.47 -7.16
C SER A 49 -14.16 -3.81 -6.32
N ILE A 50 -13.98 -4.27 -5.07
CA ILE A 50 -15.11 -4.52 -4.17
C ILE A 50 -15.87 -3.21 -3.89
N LEU A 51 -15.16 -2.14 -3.50
CA LEU A 51 -15.78 -0.84 -3.19
C LEU A 51 -16.49 -0.23 -4.41
N GLN A 52 -15.96 -0.44 -5.61
CA GLN A 52 -16.63 -0.05 -6.84
C GLN A 52 -17.93 -0.84 -7.04
N ARG A 53 -17.89 -2.17 -6.90
CA ARG A 53 -19.06 -3.03 -7.11
C ARG A 53 -20.17 -2.83 -6.08
N THR A 54 -19.81 -2.54 -4.83
CA THR A 54 -20.80 -2.39 -3.75
C THR A 54 -21.29 -0.96 -3.58
N GLY A 55 -20.44 0.04 -3.82
CA GLY A 55 -20.75 1.44 -3.49
C GLY A 55 -20.49 2.44 -4.61
N ARG A 56 -20.01 2.03 -5.79
CA ARG A 56 -19.65 2.93 -6.91
C ARG A 56 -18.62 4.00 -6.56
N LEU A 57 -17.67 3.65 -5.68
CA LEU A 57 -16.67 4.59 -5.18
C LEU A 57 -15.80 5.19 -6.30
N VAL A 58 -15.38 4.37 -7.26
CA VAL A 58 -14.52 4.85 -8.35
C VAL A 58 -15.30 5.78 -9.27
N ASP A 59 -16.55 5.43 -9.62
CA ASP A 59 -17.42 6.32 -10.41
C ASP A 59 -17.55 7.69 -9.73
N PHE A 60 -17.86 7.70 -8.42
CA PHE A 60 -18.03 8.93 -7.67
C PHE A 60 -16.78 9.83 -7.67
N LEU A 61 -15.60 9.22 -7.53
CA LEU A 61 -14.33 9.96 -7.51
C LEU A 61 -13.88 10.43 -8.90
N GLN A 62 -14.37 9.80 -9.97
CA GLN A 62 -14.08 10.19 -11.35
C GLN A 62 -15.12 11.19 -11.91
N GLU A 63 -16.27 11.34 -11.27
CA GLU A 63 -17.30 12.30 -11.65
C GLU A 63 -16.86 13.74 -11.36
N ASP A 64 -17.09 14.65 -12.32
CA ASP A 64 -16.90 16.08 -12.09
C ASP A 64 -18.12 16.64 -11.36
N ILE A 65 -17.98 16.79 -10.04
CA ILE A 65 -19.07 17.30 -9.21
C ILE A 65 -19.19 18.83 -9.21
N SER A 66 -18.30 19.56 -9.89
CA SER A 66 -18.22 21.03 -9.81
C SER A 66 -19.46 21.76 -10.35
N THR A 67 -20.24 21.10 -11.20
CA THR A 67 -21.45 21.66 -11.81
C THR A 67 -22.72 21.38 -11.00
N PHE A 68 -22.65 20.59 -9.94
CA PHE A 68 -23.80 20.20 -9.13
C PHE A 68 -23.90 21.07 -7.87
N ASP A 69 -25.12 21.29 -7.40
CA ASP A 69 -25.34 21.94 -6.10
C ASP A 69 -25.21 20.95 -4.93
N ASP A 70 -25.11 21.50 -3.71
CA ASP A 70 -24.96 20.70 -2.48
C ASP A 70 -26.11 19.70 -2.26
N ALA A 71 -27.33 20.04 -2.71
CA ALA A 71 -28.50 19.17 -2.53
C ALA A 71 -28.44 17.97 -3.48
N GLN A 72 -28.02 18.19 -4.73
CA GLN A 72 -27.81 17.15 -5.74
C GLN A 72 -26.68 16.21 -5.32
N VAL A 73 -25.52 16.76 -4.91
CA VAL A 73 -24.39 15.96 -4.42
C VAL A 73 -24.82 15.18 -3.18
N GLY A 74 -25.47 15.85 -2.22
CA GLY A 74 -25.97 15.23 -0.99
C GLY A 74 -27.00 14.12 -1.22
N ALA A 75 -27.83 14.22 -2.25
CA ALA A 75 -28.80 13.19 -2.61
C ALA A 75 -28.11 11.92 -3.13
N ALA A 76 -27.10 12.06 -4.00
CA ALA A 76 -26.37 10.94 -4.59
C ALA A 76 -25.38 10.29 -3.63
N VAL A 77 -24.58 11.09 -2.91
CA VAL A 77 -23.43 10.60 -2.14
C VAL A 77 -23.83 9.83 -0.88
N ARG A 78 -25.01 10.08 -0.29
CA ARG A 78 -25.44 9.40 0.93
C ARG A 78 -25.47 7.89 0.77
N LYS A 79 -25.96 7.40 -0.37
CA LYS A 79 -26.05 5.97 -0.65
C LYS A 79 -24.66 5.37 -0.90
N ILE A 80 -23.84 6.05 -1.70
CA ILE A 80 -22.45 5.68 -1.99
C ILE A 80 -21.65 5.58 -0.69
N HIS A 81 -21.76 6.58 0.18
CA HIS A 81 -21.13 6.60 1.50
C HIS A 81 -21.60 5.43 2.37
N GLU A 82 -22.91 5.21 2.50
CA GLU A 82 -23.47 4.11 3.29
C GLU A 82 -22.93 2.74 2.84
N ASP A 83 -22.94 2.48 1.53
CA ASP A 83 -22.56 1.18 0.98
C ASP A 83 -21.04 0.95 1.04
N CYS A 84 -20.22 1.99 0.82
CA CYS A 84 -18.78 1.94 1.03
C CYS A 84 -18.44 1.72 2.51
N GLN A 85 -19.13 2.43 3.42
CA GLN A 85 -18.93 2.30 4.86
C GLN A 85 -19.21 0.87 5.33
N LYS A 86 -20.34 0.28 4.92
CA LYS A 86 -20.68 -1.11 5.24
C LYS A 86 -19.61 -2.08 4.74
N THR A 87 -19.15 -1.88 3.50
CA THR A 87 -18.09 -2.71 2.91
C THR A 87 -16.78 -2.63 3.70
N LEU A 88 -16.37 -1.42 4.10
CA LEU A 88 -15.15 -1.23 4.91
C LEU A 88 -15.30 -1.77 6.33
N GLU A 89 -16.49 -1.67 6.92
CA GLU A 89 -16.79 -2.27 8.20
C GLU A 89 -16.62 -3.80 8.15
N ASP A 90 -17.21 -4.44 7.13
CA ASP A 90 -17.15 -5.88 6.94
C ASP A 90 -15.75 -6.39 6.62
N LEU A 91 -14.92 -5.62 5.92
CA LEU A 91 -13.61 -6.09 5.45
C LEU A 91 -12.46 -5.70 6.38
N VAL A 92 -12.51 -4.47 6.90
CA VAL A 92 -11.37 -3.78 7.55
C VAL A 92 -11.68 -3.36 8.99
N ALA A 93 -12.94 -3.08 9.31
CA ALA A 93 -13.38 -2.57 10.62
C ALA A 93 -12.49 -1.42 11.12
N ILE A 94 -12.55 -0.27 10.44
CA ILE A 94 -11.67 0.87 10.73
C ILE A 94 -12.11 1.52 12.04
N ARG A 95 -11.17 1.71 12.96
CA ARG A 95 -11.39 2.34 14.27
C ARG A 95 -10.36 3.42 14.55
N PRO A 96 -10.66 4.39 15.43
CA PRO A 96 -9.69 5.35 15.90
C PRO A 96 -8.48 4.65 16.52
N LEU A 97 -7.28 5.17 16.28
CA LEU A 97 -6.08 4.67 16.94
C LEU A 97 -5.95 5.21 18.37
N MET A 98 -6.35 6.47 18.58
CA MET A 98 -6.53 7.10 19.88
C MET A 98 -8.03 7.31 20.14
N GLU A 99 -8.48 7.05 21.38
CA GLU A 99 -9.89 7.15 21.76
C GLU A 99 -10.32 8.57 22.10
N GLU A 100 -9.36 9.43 22.45
CA GLU A 100 -9.59 10.83 22.76
C GLU A 100 -10.08 11.60 21.53
N ASN A 101 -10.88 12.63 21.80
CA ASN A 101 -11.34 13.54 20.75
C ASN A 101 -10.18 14.40 20.25
N GLU A 102 -10.24 14.76 18.98
CA GLU A 102 -9.35 15.78 18.41
C GLU A 102 -9.55 17.11 19.18
N GLY A 103 -8.44 17.77 19.52
CA GLY A 103 -8.42 18.92 20.43
C GLY A 103 -8.18 18.57 21.90
N ALA A 104 -8.26 17.30 22.30
CA ALA A 104 -7.96 16.90 23.67
C ALA A 104 -6.46 16.97 24.00
N LYS A 105 -6.14 17.25 25.26
CA LYS A 105 -4.76 17.18 25.76
C LYS A 105 -4.41 15.71 26.02
N VAL A 106 -3.33 15.24 25.41
CA VAL A 106 -2.84 13.86 25.51
C VAL A 106 -1.39 13.83 25.98
N GLN A 107 -1.01 12.74 26.64
CA GLN A 107 0.37 12.46 27.00
C GLN A 107 0.90 11.28 26.19
N ILE A 108 2.06 11.46 25.57
CA ILE A 108 2.74 10.41 24.81
C ILE A 108 3.88 9.87 25.66
N PRO A 109 3.83 8.59 26.08
CA PRO A 109 4.83 8.03 26.98
C PRO A 109 6.18 7.83 26.29
N ALA A 110 7.21 7.59 27.10
CA ALA A 110 8.48 7.07 26.59
C ALA A 110 8.26 5.70 25.92
N GLY A 111 8.97 5.44 24.82
CA GLY A 111 8.85 4.19 24.07
C GLY A 111 7.58 4.08 23.22
N TYR A 112 6.92 5.19 22.89
CA TYR A 112 5.81 5.19 21.93
C TYR A 112 6.24 4.63 20.56
N ASP A 113 5.30 4.04 19.83
CA ASP A 113 5.53 3.51 18.48
C ASP A 113 5.47 4.65 17.44
N PRO A 114 6.59 5.00 16.77
CA PRO A 114 6.61 6.06 15.77
C PRO A 114 5.82 5.75 14.49
N SER A 115 5.48 4.47 14.25
CA SER A 115 4.60 4.08 13.15
C SER A 115 3.12 4.34 13.46
N ALA A 116 2.78 4.41 14.75
CA ALA A 116 1.43 4.66 15.25
C ALA A 116 1.19 6.14 15.57
N ILE A 117 2.19 6.82 16.15
CA ILE A 117 2.05 8.20 16.62
C ILE A 117 3.11 9.08 15.96
N LYS A 118 2.64 10.05 15.16
CA LYS A 118 3.48 11.08 14.57
C LYS A 118 3.46 12.34 15.45
N LEU A 119 4.58 12.67 16.07
CA LEU A 119 4.74 13.94 16.79
C LEU A 119 4.92 15.10 15.80
N VAL A 120 4.22 16.21 16.04
CA VAL A 120 4.27 17.42 15.20
C VAL A 120 4.51 18.64 16.10
N GLY A 121 5.32 19.60 15.64
CA GLY A 121 5.61 20.84 16.36
C GLY A 121 7.02 20.88 16.96
N ASN A 122 7.17 21.57 18.10
CA ASN A 122 8.46 21.73 18.77
C ASN A 122 8.80 20.51 19.64
N LEU A 123 9.67 19.64 19.13
CA LEU A 123 10.03 18.36 19.76
C LEU A 123 11.24 18.48 20.70
N GLN A 124 11.32 19.56 21.48
CA GLN A 124 12.39 19.71 22.47
C GLN A 124 12.11 18.89 23.73
N GLY A 125 13.16 18.27 24.26
CA GLY A 125 13.10 17.43 25.46
C GLY A 125 12.96 15.95 25.15
N THR A 126 12.82 15.15 26.21
CA THR A 126 12.60 13.71 26.14
C THR A 126 11.18 13.38 26.57
N PRO A 127 10.61 12.24 26.13
CA PRO A 127 9.32 11.78 26.62
C PRO A 127 9.28 11.70 28.16
N PRO A 128 8.09 11.77 28.78
CA PRO A 128 6.78 11.85 28.14
C PRO A 128 6.49 13.22 27.53
N PHE A 129 5.93 13.24 26.32
CA PHE A 129 5.49 14.47 25.67
C PHE A 129 4.05 14.80 26.06
N SER A 130 3.72 16.08 26.18
CA SER A 130 2.35 16.56 26.33
C SER A 130 1.98 17.41 25.13
N GLY A 131 0.83 17.14 24.53
CA GLY A 131 0.37 17.86 23.34
C GLY A 131 -1.15 17.85 23.20
N ILE A 132 -1.62 18.43 22.11
CA ILE A 132 -3.01 18.38 21.70
C ILE A 132 -3.14 17.36 20.57
N LEU A 133 -4.12 16.46 20.68
CA LEU A 133 -4.40 15.49 19.63
C LEU A 133 -4.98 16.21 18.41
N ILE A 134 -4.23 16.27 17.31
CA ILE A 134 -4.68 16.95 16.08
C ILE A 134 -5.55 16.03 15.24
N HIS A 135 -5.14 14.76 15.10
CA HIS A 135 -5.88 13.74 14.37
C HIS A 135 -5.71 12.41 15.10
N ARG A 136 -6.81 11.74 15.41
CA ARG A 136 -6.81 10.52 16.24
C ARG A 136 -6.21 9.28 15.57
N GLY A 137 -5.92 9.37 14.28
CA GLY A 137 -5.43 8.26 13.48
C GLY A 137 -6.49 7.19 13.24
N TRP A 138 -6.17 6.24 12.37
CA TRP A 138 -7.06 5.14 12.02
C TRP A 138 -6.30 3.83 12.03
N LYS A 139 -6.96 2.78 12.56
CA LYS A 139 -6.42 1.43 12.64
C LYS A 139 -7.41 0.44 12.05
N ALA A 140 -6.91 -0.48 11.22
CA ALA A 140 -7.66 -1.63 10.78
C ALA A 140 -7.76 -2.67 11.90
N HIS A 141 -8.97 -3.08 12.27
CA HIS A 141 -9.20 -4.15 13.25
C HIS A 141 -9.47 -5.50 12.58
N LYS A 142 -9.74 -5.51 11.27
CA LYS A 142 -9.96 -6.71 10.47
C LYS A 142 -9.07 -6.68 9.23
N LYS A 143 -8.60 -7.86 8.82
CA LYS A 143 -7.81 -8.07 7.59
C LYS A 143 -8.45 -9.19 6.78
N SER A 144 -9.73 -9.04 6.44
CA SER A 144 -10.56 -10.11 5.89
C SER A 144 -10.80 -10.04 4.39
N LEU A 145 -9.95 -9.30 3.68
CA LEU A 145 -10.05 -9.19 2.23
C LEU A 145 -9.97 -10.60 1.59
N PRO A 146 -10.99 -11.04 0.82
CA PRO A 146 -11.02 -12.39 0.26
C PRO A 146 -9.81 -12.67 -0.62
N LYS A 147 -9.13 -13.81 -0.45
CA LYS A 147 -8.00 -14.17 -1.31
C LYS A 147 -8.50 -14.55 -2.70
N LYS A 148 -7.81 -14.10 -3.74
CA LYS A 148 -8.05 -14.57 -5.11
C LYS A 148 -7.23 -15.83 -5.35
N THR A 149 -7.84 -16.86 -5.94
CA THR A 149 -7.18 -18.14 -6.25
C THR A 149 -6.40 -18.09 -7.57
N ASP A 150 -6.65 -17.06 -8.39
CA ASP A 150 -6.10 -16.92 -9.73
C ASP A 150 -4.98 -15.88 -9.78
N LYS A 151 -3.89 -16.20 -10.47
CA LYS A 151 -2.65 -15.38 -10.53
C LYS A 151 -2.76 -14.18 -11.48
N HIS A 152 -3.84 -14.07 -12.23
CA HIS A 152 -4.06 -12.90 -13.08
C HIS A 152 -4.33 -11.66 -12.20
N LEU A 153 -3.42 -10.69 -12.29
CA LEU A 153 -3.63 -9.33 -11.82
C LEU A 153 -4.82 -8.77 -12.58
N ASP A 154 -5.95 -8.56 -11.90
CA ASP A 154 -7.08 -7.87 -12.50
C ASP A 154 -6.77 -6.37 -12.49
N GLU A 155 -6.11 -5.91 -13.54
CA GLU A 155 -6.02 -4.47 -13.84
C GLU A 155 -7.42 -3.87 -14.12
N VAL A 156 -8.39 -4.73 -14.43
CA VAL A 156 -9.79 -4.37 -14.64
C VAL A 156 -10.54 -4.39 -13.30
N LEU A 157 -10.83 -3.22 -12.76
CA LEU A 157 -11.58 -3.06 -11.49
C LEU A 157 -13.07 -3.36 -11.64
N CYS A 158 -13.66 -2.95 -12.77
CA CYS A 158 -15.04 -3.15 -13.16
C CYS A 158 -15.08 -3.31 -14.68
N PRO A 159 -15.69 -4.38 -15.23
CA PRO A 159 -15.79 -4.55 -16.67
C PRO A 159 -16.72 -3.49 -17.28
N ALA A 160 -16.46 -3.13 -18.54
CA ALA A 160 -17.40 -2.33 -19.31
C ALA A 160 -18.64 -3.17 -19.66
N GLU A 161 -19.83 -2.61 -19.46
CA GLU A 161 -21.10 -3.22 -19.85
C GLU A 161 -21.55 -2.65 -21.19
N VAL A 162 -21.84 -3.53 -22.16
CA VAL A 162 -22.24 -3.14 -23.51
C VAL A 162 -23.57 -3.81 -23.84
N GLU A 163 -24.61 -3.02 -24.06
CA GLU A 163 -25.91 -3.51 -24.54
C GLU A 163 -25.84 -3.78 -26.05
N ILE A 164 -26.19 -5.01 -26.48
CA ILE A 164 -26.23 -5.38 -27.88
C ILE A 164 -27.68 -5.27 -28.38
N SER A 165 -27.93 -4.32 -29.28
CA SER A 165 -29.21 -4.22 -29.99
C SER A 165 -29.07 -4.85 -31.38
N ASN A 166 -29.71 -6.01 -31.58
CA ASN A 166 -29.84 -6.59 -32.93
C ASN A 166 -30.90 -5.81 -33.70
N LYS A 167 -30.49 -5.06 -34.73
CA LYS A 167 -31.42 -4.59 -35.77
C LYS A 167 -31.78 -5.78 -36.66
N ASN A 168 -33.02 -6.23 -36.58
CA ASN A 168 -33.67 -6.99 -37.66
C ASN A 168 -34.27 -6.00 -38.67
#